data_AF-A0A257QAB2-F1
#
_entry.id   AF-A0A257QAB2-F1
#
_cell.length_a   1.000
_cell.length_b   1.000
_cell.length_c   1.000
_cell.angle_alpha   90.00
_cell.angle_beta   90.00
_cell.angle_gamma   90.00
#
_symmetry.space_group_name_H-M   'P 1'
#
loop_
_entity.id
_entity.type
_entity.pdbx_description
1 polymer ?
#
loop_
_entity_poly.entity_id
_entity_poly.type
_entity_poly.pdbx_seq_one_letter_code
_entity_poly.pdbx_strand_id
1 'polypeptide(L)'
;DDEMINAFAMPGGKVAVYSGLFKIATNDAQLAAVLGHEVGHVVARHGNERLSQGLVMTGIGVGLGVATANQSTSTRVAVLSAYGAGATLGVMLPFSRSQESEADYLGLIYMARAGYDPRQAVIVWQNMENLLIYDQVKAEGKAVNIPPTEPEKT
;
A
#
# COMPACT_ATOMS: atom_id res chain seq x y z
N ASP A 1 10.46 11.70 12.43
CA ASP A 1 9.14 12.31 12.30
C ASP A 1 8.17 11.32 12.92
N ASP A 2 7.67 11.68 14.09
CA ASP A 2 6.94 10.77 14.99
C ASP A 2 5.47 10.62 14.61
N GLU A 3 4.95 11.45 13.71
CA GLU A 3 3.56 11.38 13.27
C GLU A 3 3.38 10.38 12.12
N MET A 4 4.33 10.32 11.19
CA MET A 4 4.23 9.46 10.01
C MET A 4 4.50 7.99 10.34
N ILE A 5 3.49 7.13 10.14
CA ILE A 5 3.58 5.68 10.30
C ILE A 5 3.92 5.09 8.94
N ASN A 6 5.21 4.94 8.66
CA ASN A 6 5.65 4.50 7.34
C ASN A 6 7.04 3.86 7.36
N ALA A 7 7.29 3.02 6.37
CA ALA A 7 8.61 2.60 5.92
C ALA A 7 8.58 2.48 4.39
N PHE A 8 9.72 2.63 3.74
CA PHE A 8 9.81 2.32 2.31
C PHE A 8 11.18 1.78 1.97
N ALA A 9 11.20 0.84 1.03
CA ALA A 9 12.42 0.32 0.42
C ALA A 9 12.58 0.83 -1.00
N MET A 10 13.82 1.18 -1.37
CA MET A 10 14.17 1.63 -2.70
C MET A 10 15.04 0.58 -3.41
N PRO A 11 14.94 0.51 -4.76
CA PRO A 11 15.94 -0.18 -5.57
C PRO A 11 17.36 0.25 -5.18
N GLY A 12 18.28 -0.71 -5.08
CA GLY A 12 19.64 -0.46 -4.60
C GLY A 12 19.84 -0.67 -3.08
N GLY A 13 18.85 -1.27 -2.40
CA GLY A 13 19.03 -1.79 -1.03
C GLY A 13 18.94 -0.74 0.08
N LYS A 14 18.39 0.44 -0.22
CA LYS A 14 18.17 1.49 0.77
C LYS A 14 16.78 1.36 1.38
N VAL A 15 16.68 1.43 2.69
CA VAL A 15 15.42 1.37 3.43
C VAL A 15 15.35 2.57 4.36
N ALA A 16 14.20 3.24 4.39
CA ALA A 16 13.90 4.30 5.33
C ALA A 16 12.77 3.87 6.25
N VAL A 17 12.90 4.18 7.54
CA VAL A 17 11.92 3.85 8.58
C VAL A 17 11.60 5.12 9.34
N TYR A 18 10.31 5.46 9.42
CA TYR A 18 9.84 6.60 10.19
C TYR A 18 9.62 6.18 11.64
N SER A 19 9.97 7.05 12.59
CA SER A 19 9.82 6.76 14.02
C SER A 19 8.36 6.52 14.44
N GLY A 20 7.39 7.09 13.73
CA GLY A 20 5.97 6.79 13.93
C GLY A 20 5.59 5.32 13.68
N LEU A 21 6.37 4.56 12.92
CA LEU A 21 6.12 3.13 12.67
C LEU A 21 6.12 2.30 13.96
N PHE A 22 6.90 2.70 14.96
CA PHE A 22 6.99 1.99 16.24
C PHE A 22 5.72 2.09 17.10
N LYS A 23 4.72 2.89 16.68
CA LYS A 23 3.39 2.88 17.29
C LYS A 23 2.62 1.58 17.00
N ILE A 24 2.93 0.90 15.90
CA ILE A 24 2.27 -0.34 15.48
C ILE A 24 3.18 -1.56 15.54
N ALA A 25 4.48 -1.37 15.30
CA ALA A 25 5.49 -2.43 15.37
C ALA A 25 6.18 -2.40 16.75
N THR A 26 5.65 -3.17 17.69
CA THR A 26 6.05 -3.19 19.11
C THR A 26 7.16 -4.20 19.43
N ASN A 27 7.57 -5.01 18.45
CA ASN A 27 8.72 -5.90 18.56
C ASN A 27 9.43 -6.07 17.20
N ASP A 28 10.64 -6.65 17.23
CA ASP A 28 11.48 -6.81 16.05
C ASP A 28 10.85 -7.67 14.96
N ALA A 29 10.04 -8.66 15.32
CA ALA A 29 9.33 -9.48 14.34
C ALA A 29 8.25 -8.66 13.62
N GLN A 30 7.49 -7.83 14.33
CA GLN A 30 6.51 -6.92 13.72
C GLN A 30 7.19 -5.90 12.80
N LEU A 31 8.34 -5.36 13.20
CA LEU A 31 9.15 -4.51 12.31
C LEU A 31 9.63 -5.29 11.08
N ALA A 32 10.13 -6.52 11.27
CA ALA A 32 10.57 -7.38 10.18
C ALA A 32 9.45 -7.73 9.19
N ALA A 33 8.20 -7.82 9.64
CA ALA A 33 7.05 -8.00 8.76
C ALA A 33 6.86 -6.81 7.81
N VAL A 34 6.86 -5.58 8.35
CA VAL A 34 6.75 -4.35 7.55
C VAL A 34 7.94 -4.21 6.60
N LEU A 35 9.16 -4.41 7.08
CA LEU A 35 10.35 -4.35 6.23
C LEU A 35 10.37 -5.46 5.17
N GLY A 36 9.90 -6.66 5.52
CA GLY A 36 9.76 -7.78 4.59
C GLY A 36 8.80 -7.44 3.45
N HIS A 37 7.67 -6.81 3.75
CA HIS A 37 6.71 -6.31 2.77
C HIS A 37 7.35 -5.28 1.83
N GLU A 38 8.06 -4.27 2.37
CA GLU A 38 8.74 -3.26 1.56
C GLU A 38 9.83 -3.86 0.65
N VAL A 39 10.63 -4.80 1.18
CA VAL A 39 11.61 -5.55 0.38
C VAL A 39 10.92 -6.41 -0.68
N GLY A 40 9.75 -6.99 -0.36
CA GLY A 40 8.89 -7.70 -1.30
C GLY A 40 8.57 -6.85 -2.54
N HIS A 41 8.12 -5.61 -2.33
CA HIS A 41 7.87 -4.67 -3.44
C HIS A 41 9.10 -4.41 -4.31
N VAL A 42 10.28 -4.26 -3.69
CA VAL A 42 11.52 -4.00 -4.43
C VAL A 42 11.97 -5.22 -5.22
N VAL A 43 11.94 -6.41 -4.62
CA VAL A 43 12.37 -7.65 -5.28
C VAL A 43 11.45 -8.00 -6.44
N ALA A 44 10.14 -7.86 -6.25
CA ALA A 44 9.14 -8.08 -7.30
C ALA A 44 9.06 -6.92 -8.32
N ARG A 45 9.84 -5.84 -8.12
CA ARG A 45 9.91 -4.68 -9.02
C ARG A 45 8.57 -3.96 -9.22
N HIS A 46 7.69 -4.03 -8.22
CA HIS A 46 6.32 -3.48 -8.30
C HIS A 46 6.29 -1.99 -8.68
N GLY A 47 7.22 -1.18 -8.17
CA GLY A 47 7.32 0.24 -8.53
C GLY A 47 7.60 0.48 -10.01
N ASN A 48 8.47 -0.32 -10.63
CA ASN A 48 8.78 -0.24 -12.06
C ASN A 48 7.58 -0.68 -12.90
N GLU A 49 6.89 -1.73 -12.47
CA GLU A 49 5.68 -2.20 -13.15
C GLU A 49 4.55 -1.17 -13.10
N ARG A 50 4.29 -0.57 -11.92
CA ARG A 50 3.32 0.53 -11.77
C ARG A 50 3.65 1.70 -12.70
N LEU A 51 4.92 2.07 -12.79
CA LEU A 51 5.38 3.13 -13.70
C LEU A 51 5.13 2.76 -15.17
N SER A 52 5.53 1.55 -15.58
CA SER A 52 5.31 1.08 -16.96
C SER A 52 3.83 1.03 -17.31
N GLN A 53 2.98 0.52 -16.43
CA GLN A 53 1.53 0.50 -16.64
C GLN A 53 0.95 1.91 -16.74
N GLY A 54 1.37 2.82 -15.85
CA GLY A 54 0.96 4.23 -15.90
C GLY A 54 1.28 4.87 -17.25
N LEU A 55 2.49 4.65 -17.77
CA LEU A 55 2.90 5.16 -19.08
C LEU A 55 2.06 4.60 -20.23
N VAL A 56 1.77 3.29 -20.21
CA VAL A 56 0.90 2.67 -21.23
C VAL A 56 -0.53 3.25 -21.16
N MET A 57 -1.09 3.38 -19.96
CA MET A 57 -2.43 3.94 -19.75
C MET A 57 -2.50 5.41 -20.19
N THR A 58 -1.48 6.20 -19.90
CA THR A 58 -1.37 7.58 -20.40
C THR A 58 -1.29 7.61 -21.92
N GLY A 59 -0.49 6.74 -22.54
CA GLY A 59 -0.37 6.63 -23.99
C GLY A 59 -1.70 6.30 -24.67
N ILE A 60 -2.45 5.34 -24.13
CA ILE A 60 -3.80 5.01 -24.62
C ILE A 60 -4.75 6.21 -24.45
N GLY A 61 -4.70 6.90 -23.31
CA GLY A 61 -5.52 8.09 -23.06
C GLY A 61 -5.26 9.21 -24.08
N VAL A 62 -3.99 9.47 -24.41
CA VAL A 62 -3.60 10.42 -25.46
C VAL A 62 -4.12 9.96 -26.82
N GLY A 63 -3.96 8.67 -27.16
CA GLY A 63 -4.48 8.10 -28.40
C GLY A 63 -6.00 8.24 -28.55
N LEU A 64 -6.77 8.00 -27.48
CA LEU A 64 -8.21 8.23 -27.45
C LEU A 64 -8.57 9.71 -27.61
N GLY A 65 -7.77 10.61 -27.01
CA GLY A 65 -7.93 12.05 -27.19
C GLY A 65 -7.77 12.48 -28.65
N VAL A 66 -6.76 11.94 -29.34
CA VAL A 66 -6.53 12.19 -30.77
C VAL A 66 -7.64 11.57 -31.62
N ALA A 67 -8.04 10.31 -31.35
CA ALA A 67 -9.08 9.62 -32.09
C ALA A 67 -10.46 10.32 -31.99
N THR A 68 -10.71 11.01 -30.88
CA THR A 68 -11.96 11.76 -30.64
C THR A 68 -11.83 13.27 -30.92
N ALA A 69 -10.74 13.71 -31.57
CA ALA A 69 -10.45 15.13 -31.81
C ALA A 69 -11.47 15.84 -32.72
N ASN A 70 -12.16 15.11 -33.58
CA ASN A 70 -13.21 15.66 -34.47
C ASN A 70 -14.64 15.50 -33.90
N GLN A 71 -14.78 14.89 -32.73
CA GLN A 71 -16.07 14.73 -32.07
C GLN A 71 -16.46 15.98 -31.27
N SER A 72 -17.74 16.07 -30.91
CA SER A 72 -18.22 17.12 -30.02
C SER A 72 -17.47 17.10 -28.67
N THR A 73 -17.34 18.26 -28.04
CA THR A 73 -16.67 18.39 -26.74
C THR A 73 -17.30 17.48 -25.68
N SER A 74 -18.63 17.37 -25.66
CA SER A 74 -19.34 16.51 -24.70
C SER A 74 -19.03 15.02 -24.92
N THR A 75 -18.99 14.57 -26.18
CA THR A 75 -18.60 13.19 -26.51
C THR A 75 -17.16 12.90 -26.09
N ARG A 76 -16.22 13.80 -26.40
CA ARG A 76 -14.81 13.63 -26.02
C ARG A 76 -14.64 13.52 -24.51
N VAL A 77 -15.26 14.43 -23.75
CA VAL A 77 -15.21 14.43 -22.29
C VAL A 77 -15.78 13.11 -21.75
N ALA A 78 -16.96 12.69 -22.23
CA ALA A 78 -17.58 11.45 -21.79
C ALA A 78 -16.69 10.22 -22.03
N VAL A 79 -16.08 10.11 -23.21
CA VAL A 79 -15.18 8.99 -23.55
C VAL A 79 -13.93 8.99 -22.67
N LEU A 80 -13.25 10.13 -22.51
CA LEU A 80 -12.03 10.21 -21.72
C LEU A 80 -12.29 9.97 -20.23
N SER A 81 -13.40 10.49 -19.70
CA SER A 81 -13.81 10.24 -18.31
C SER A 81 -14.15 8.77 -18.08
N ALA A 82 -14.91 8.15 -18.99
CA ALA A 82 -15.24 6.73 -18.91
C ALA A 82 -13.98 5.85 -19.00
N TYR A 83 -13.05 6.18 -19.90
CA TYR A 83 -11.75 5.51 -19.98
C TYR A 83 -10.95 5.65 -18.69
N GLY A 84 -10.81 6.87 -18.16
CA GLY A 84 -10.06 7.11 -16.92
C GLY A 84 -10.63 6.33 -15.73
N ALA A 85 -11.94 6.34 -15.57
CA ALA A 85 -12.62 5.56 -14.53
C ALA A 85 -12.45 4.05 -14.77
N GLY A 86 -12.67 3.58 -15.99
CA GLY A 86 -12.55 2.18 -16.37
C GLY A 86 -11.13 1.63 -16.20
N ALA A 87 -10.10 2.37 -16.60
CA ALA A 87 -8.70 2.00 -16.41
C ALA A 87 -8.34 1.94 -14.91
N THR A 88 -8.82 2.90 -14.12
CA THR A 88 -8.56 2.92 -12.67
C THR A 88 -9.21 1.72 -11.98
N LEU A 89 -10.51 1.51 -12.22
CA LEU A 89 -11.30 0.50 -11.52
C LEU A 89 -11.03 -0.92 -12.05
N GLY A 90 -10.82 -1.07 -13.36
CA GLY A 90 -10.69 -2.36 -14.02
C GLY A 90 -9.26 -2.87 -14.15
N VAL A 91 -8.25 -1.99 -14.08
CA VAL A 91 -6.85 -2.37 -14.27
C VAL A 91 -6.00 -1.98 -13.07
N MET A 92 -5.95 -0.70 -12.71
CA MET A 92 -5.03 -0.21 -11.67
C MET A 92 -5.35 -0.79 -10.29
N LEU A 93 -6.61 -0.76 -9.86
CA LEU A 93 -6.98 -1.27 -8.53
C LEU A 93 -6.77 -2.78 -8.38
N PRO A 94 -7.23 -3.66 -9.29
CA PRO A 94 -6.98 -5.09 -9.19
C PRO A 94 -5.49 -5.42 -9.22
N PHE A 95 -4.74 -4.76 -10.10
CA PHE A 95 -3.30 -4.99 -10.23
C PHE A 95 -2.53 -4.53 -8.98
N SER A 96 -2.88 -3.36 -8.43
CA SER A 96 -2.30 -2.90 -7.16
C SER A 96 -2.54 -3.93 -6.06
N ARG A 97 -3.75 -4.48 -5.93
CA ARG A 97 -4.08 -5.50 -4.92
C ARG A 97 -3.28 -6.79 -5.09
N SER A 98 -3.06 -7.24 -6.33
CA SER A 98 -2.21 -8.41 -6.58
C SER A 98 -0.76 -8.16 -6.15
N GLN A 99 -0.24 -6.95 -6.37
CA GLN A 99 1.11 -6.58 -5.95
C GLN A 99 1.25 -6.51 -4.42
N GLU A 100 0.27 -5.97 -3.70
CA GLU A 100 0.29 -6.00 -2.22
C GLU A 100 0.29 -7.46 -1.71
N SER A 101 -0.55 -8.32 -2.30
CA SER A 101 -0.64 -9.73 -1.91
C SER A 101 0.67 -10.50 -2.16
N GLU A 102 1.35 -10.20 -3.26
CA GLU A 102 2.66 -10.77 -3.58
C GLU A 102 3.76 -10.23 -2.63
N ALA A 103 3.73 -8.93 -2.33
CA ALA A 103 4.65 -8.31 -1.38
C ALA A 103 4.50 -8.92 0.03
N ASP A 104 3.28 -9.15 0.50
CA ASP A 104 3.01 -9.85 1.75
C ASP A 104 3.54 -11.28 1.73
N TYR A 105 3.25 -12.04 0.67
CA TYR A 105 3.71 -13.42 0.55
C TYR A 105 5.25 -13.52 0.59
N LEU A 106 5.94 -12.68 -0.18
CA LEU A 106 7.39 -12.63 -0.19
C LEU A 106 7.94 -12.14 1.15
N GLY A 107 7.31 -11.12 1.74
CA GLY A 107 7.67 -10.56 3.04
C GLY A 107 7.63 -11.60 4.15
N LEU A 108 6.58 -12.42 4.22
CA LEU A 108 6.46 -13.53 5.17
C LEU A 108 7.58 -14.56 4.98
N ILE A 109 7.95 -14.87 3.74
CA ILE A 109 9.07 -15.79 3.44
C ILE A 109 10.40 -15.19 3.90
N TYR A 110 10.65 -13.90 3.64
CA TYR A 110 11.89 -13.24 4.05
C TYR A 110 11.99 -13.13 5.56
N MET A 111 10.89 -12.78 6.21
CA MET A 111 10.78 -12.75 7.67
C MET A 111 11.10 -14.11 8.29
N ALA A 112 10.49 -15.19 7.78
CA ALA A 112 10.76 -16.55 8.23
C ALA A 112 12.23 -16.94 8.05
N ARG A 113 12.81 -16.62 6.87
CA ARG A 113 14.22 -16.91 6.56
C ARG A 113 15.20 -16.12 7.43
N ALA A 114 14.81 -14.95 7.90
CA ALA A 114 15.57 -14.13 8.84
C ALA A 114 15.42 -14.62 10.30
N GLY A 115 14.61 -15.64 10.57
CA GLY A 115 14.43 -16.23 11.89
C GLY A 115 13.32 -15.59 12.73
N TYR A 116 12.51 -14.70 12.14
CA TYR A 116 11.37 -14.08 12.82
C TYR A 116 10.09 -14.91 12.62
N ASP A 117 9.16 -14.83 13.58
CA ASP A 117 7.87 -15.54 13.54
C ASP A 117 6.86 -14.86 12.60
N PRO A 118 6.51 -15.46 11.44
CA PRO A 118 5.62 -14.84 10.45
C PRO A 118 4.22 -14.54 10.97
N ARG A 119 3.79 -15.17 12.08
CA ARG A 119 2.48 -14.91 12.70
C ARG A 119 2.39 -13.48 13.27
N GLN A 120 3.52 -12.84 13.54
CA GLN A 120 3.58 -11.44 13.99
C GLN A 120 3.14 -10.44 12.92
N ALA A 121 3.13 -10.83 11.63
CA ALA A 121 2.63 -9.98 10.55
C ALA A 121 1.14 -9.65 10.72
N VAL A 122 0.32 -10.63 11.11
CA VAL A 122 -1.12 -10.40 11.37
C VAL A 122 -1.31 -9.37 12.48
N ILE A 123 -0.50 -9.46 13.53
CA ILE A 123 -0.61 -8.58 14.71
C ILE A 123 -0.24 -7.14 14.34
N VAL A 124 0.85 -6.91 13.59
CA VAL A 124 1.22 -5.54 13.19
C VAL A 124 0.18 -4.90 12.27
N TRP A 125 -0.46 -5.68 11.39
CA TRP A 125 -1.54 -5.17 10.54
C TRP A 125 -2.82 -4.87 11.33
N GLN A 126 -3.16 -5.68 12.33
CA GLN A 126 -4.23 -5.37 13.27
C GLN A 126 -3.93 -4.11 14.09
N ASN A 127 -2.69 -3.92 14.54
CA ASN A 127 -2.28 -2.70 15.23
C ASN A 127 -2.45 -1.46 14.34
N MET A 128 -2.09 -1.57 13.06
CA MET A 128 -2.31 -0.51 12.07
C MET A 128 -3.80 -0.21 11.89
N GLU A 129 -4.63 -1.23 11.69
CA GLU A 129 -6.08 -1.07 11.55
C GLU A 129 -6.71 -0.39 12.78
N ASN A 130 -6.36 -0.86 13.98
CA ASN A 130 -6.86 -0.30 15.24
C ASN A 130 -6.47 1.17 15.42
N LEU A 131 -5.24 1.54 15.04
CA LEU A 131 -4.78 2.91 15.13
C LEU A 131 -5.48 3.84 14.14
N LEU A 132 -5.73 3.37 12.91
CA LEU A 132 -6.51 4.10 11.91
C LEU A 132 -7.96 4.33 12.39
N ILE A 133 -8.58 3.31 12.99
CA ILE A 133 -9.92 3.42 13.60
C ILE A 133 -9.90 4.42 14.76
N TYR A 134 -8.89 4.34 15.64
CA TYR A 134 -8.74 5.26 16.76
C TYR A 134 -8.69 6.72 16.29
N ASP A 135 -7.85 7.02 15.30
CA ASP A 135 -7.68 8.38 14.77
C ASP A 135 -8.96 8.88 14.11
N GLN A 136 -9.71 8.02 13.41
CA GLN A 136 -11.02 8.37 12.86
C GLN A 136 -12.04 8.70 13.96
N VAL A 137 -12.20 7.83 14.95
CA VAL A 137 -13.19 8.01 16.04
C VAL A 137 -12.86 9.25 16.88
N LYS A 138 -11.56 9.50 17.12
CA LYS A 138 -11.08 10.70 17.81
C LYS A 138 -11.37 11.97 17.02
N ALA A 139 -11.15 11.96 15.70
CA ALA A 139 -11.50 13.09 14.83
C ALA A 139 -13.01 13.39 14.82
N GLU A 140 -13.84 12.36 15.00
CA GLU A 140 -15.30 12.47 15.10
C GLU A 140 -15.79 12.87 16.51
N GLY A 141 -14.90 13.02 17.50
CA GLY A 141 -15.26 13.40 18.87
C GLY A 141 -16.05 12.34 19.65
N LYS A 142 -16.05 11.09 19.19
CA LYS A 142 -16.78 9.97 19.82
C LYS A 142 -15.91 9.29 20.88
N ALA A 143 -16.55 8.72 21.91
CA ALA A 143 -15.85 7.92 22.91
C ALA A 143 -15.31 6.63 22.27
N VAL A 144 -14.00 6.41 22.40
CA VAL A 144 -13.32 5.22 21.90
C VAL A 144 -13.38 4.13 22.95
N ASN A 145 -14.00 2.99 22.64
CA ASN A 145 -13.96 1.79 23.48
C ASN A 145 -13.29 0.66 22.69
N ILE A 146 -11.99 0.81 22.45
CA ILE A 146 -11.16 -0.25 21.84
C ILE A 146 -10.63 -1.10 23.02
N PRO A 147 -10.88 -2.42 23.05
CA PRO A 147 -10.29 -3.28 24.06
C PRO A 147 -8.75 -3.16 24.00
N PRO A 148 -8.06 -3.12 25.14
CA PRO A 148 -6.64 -2.86 25.17
C PRO A 148 -5.89 -3.90 24.33
N THR A 149 -5.14 -3.44 23.33
CA THR A 149 -4.11 -4.22 22.64
C THR A 149 -2.85 -4.30 23.50
N GLU A 150 -3.01 -4.54 24.80
CA GLU A 150 -1.85 -4.80 25.63
C GLU A 150 -1.26 -6.15 25.19
N PRO A 151 0.04 -6.21 24.86
CA PRO A 151 0.70 -7.50 24.77
C PRO A 151 0.63 -8.12 26.16
N GLU A 152 0.01 -9.29 26.28
CA GLU A 152 0.12 -10.13 27.47
C GLU A 152 1.62 -10.31 27.74
N LYS A 153 2.12 -9.62 28.76
CA LYS A 153 3.48 -9.81 29.26
C LYS A 153 3.54 -11.22 29.83
N THR A 154 4.11 -12.16 29.08
CA THR A 154 4.59 -13.45 29.57
C THR A 154 6.09 -13.53 29.39
#